data_AF-A0AA92T1W4-F1
#
_entry.id   AF-A0AA92T1W4-F1
#
_cell.length_a   1.000
_cell.length_b   1.000
_cell.length_c   1.000
_cell.angle_alpha   90.00
_cell.angle_beta   90.00
_cell.angle_gamma   90.00
#
_symmetry.space_group_name_H-M   'P 1'
#
loop_
_entity.id
_entity.type
_entity.pdbx_description
1 polymer ?
#
loop_
_entity_poly.entity_id
_entity_poly.type
_entity_poly.pdbx_seq_one_letter_code
_entity_poly.pdbx_strand_id
1 'polypeptide(L)'
;MPRYLFQIIEKCFQDARNIVVDPDVDFLLEESDWNDYGFITMYGVHVTAKRSRNKKNTYLGSIRIMKIDQQIGERNLLREEFQKNHLQFRKLPNIFVSLSMDVDFYENLQTLLRTPGERLDFSWSLNMILGDDSHEYNDVYQLLCFNKSLLRDSTINDFALQQGRKIMLNQEILFDLRSEAFKIIFPLSNDYVEFDFNAVKETPDSNTIPNGIIALIGKNGSGKSTTLYEIAKILYASPDTRRLIGNKVGRLETNAIGISKLIMFSYSAFDNFILPGSTKQECQMLLDGLLNHTGRFVFCGIRDVYYDMNELYETNRRMKDEEFINLTSESRIKCVRLKEPSKLGEEFVYAMSNFEESDKRLWINFMISVRDNQPEFWQAVEQISPPILYKKEDLEERYLTIFNGLSTG
;
A
#
# COMPACT_ATOMS: atom_id res chain seq x y z
N MET A 1 -10.83 27.23 11.60
CA MET A 1 -11.77 26.28 12.24
C MET A 1 -11.54 24.92 11.61
N PRO A 2 -11.59 23.81 12.37
CA PRO A 2 -11.36 22.48 11.82
C PRO A 2 -12.38 22.16 10.72
N ARG A 3 -11.88 21.81 9.53
CA ARG A 3 -12.66 21.78 8.29
C ARG A 3 -13.59 20.58 8.18
N TYR A 4 -13.14 19.43 8.67
CA TYR A 4 -13.80 18.15 8.45
C TYR A 4 -14.78 17.81 9.57
N LEU A 5 -15.88 17.15 9.21
CA LEU A 5 -16.81 16.54 10.15
C LEU A 5 -16.58 15.02 10.16
N PHE A 6 -16.29 14.47 11.34
CA PHE A 6 -16.13 13.05 11.60
C PHE A 6 -17.39 12.51 12.28
N GLN A 7 -17.74 11.26 12.00
CA GLN A 7 -18.78 10.53 12.73
C GLN A 7 -18.25 9.18 13.20
N ILE A 8 -18.45 8.87 14.48
CA ILE A 8 -18.09 7.57 15.06
C ILE A 8 -19.20 6.57 14.71
N ILE A 9 -18.81 5.41 14.22
CA ILE A 9 -19.71 4.32 13.85
C ILE A 9 -19.31 3.04 14.58
N GLU A 10 -20.29 2.16 14.75
CA GLU A 10 -20.02 0.80 15.23
C GLU A 10 -19.23 0.02 14.19
N LYS A 11 -18.57 -1.03 14.67
CA LYS A 11 -17.80 -1.96 13.86
C LYS A 11 -18.63 -2.50 12.69
N CYS A 12 -18.14 -2.28 11.48
CA CYS A 12 -18.73 -2.76 10.23
C CYS A 12 -17.77 -3.64 9.43
N PHE A 13 -16.70 -4.12 10.07
CA PHE A 13 -15.65 -4.95 9.47
C PHE A 13 -15.06 -4.31 8.21
N GLN A 14 -14.76 -3.01 8.29
CA GLN A 14 -14.13 -2.23 7.20
C GLN A 14 -15.00 -2.08 5.95
N ASP A 15 -16.27 -2.50 5.97
CA ASP A 15 -17.23 -2.31 4.88
C ASP A 15 -18.37 -1.35 5.27
N ALA A 16 -18.10 -0.04 5.11
CA ALA A 16 -19.08 1.01 5.40
C ALA A 16 -20.00 1.34 4.20
N ARG A 17 -19.97 0.56 3.10
CA ARG A 17 -20.64 0.95 1.83
C ARG A 17 -22.15 1.16 1.96
N ASN A 18 -22.79 0.43 2.87
CA ASN A 18 -24.24 0.46 3.09
C ASN A 18 -24.64 1.25 4.35
N ILE A 19 -23.68 1.88 5.03
CA ILE A 19 -23.98 2.70 6.21
C ILE A 19 -24.60 4.02 5.75
N VAL A 20 -25.76 4.33 6.32
CA VAL A 20 -26.40 5.64 6.12
C VAL A 20 -25.66 6.66 6.97
N VAL A 21 -25.11 7.66 6.30
CA VAL A 21 -24.29 8.71 6.90
C VAL A 21 -24.99 10.05 6.68
N ASP A 22 -24.86 10.95 7.66
CA ASP A 22 -25.27 12.33 7.52
C ASP A 22 -24.56 12.98 6.30
N PRO A 23 -25.29 13.65 5.38
CA PRO A 23 -24.72 14.25 4.17
C PRO A 23 -23.55 15.21 4.43
N ASP A 24 -23.46 15.81 5.62
CA ASP A 24 -22.43 16.77 5.95
C ASP A 24 -21.14 16.12 6.47
N VAL A 25 -21.15 14.82 6.80
CA VAL A 25 -20.00 14.09 7.33
C VAL A 25 -18.99 13.78 6.22
N ASP A 26 -17.72 14.08 6.50
CA ASP A 26 -16.61 13.89 5.57
C ASP A 26 -15.92 12.53 5.78
N PHE A 27 -15.82 12.08 7.03
CA PHE A 27 -15.12 10.85 7.41
C PHE A 27 -15.88 10.06 8.49
N LEU A 28 -15.73 8.74 8.47
CA LEU A 28 -16.22 7.86 9.53
C LEU A 28 -15.05 7.29 10.31
N LEU A 29 -15.22 7.18 11.63
CA LEU A 29 -14.33 6.42 12.50
C LEU A 29 -15.06 5.18 13.01
N GLU A 30 -14.67 4.03 12.49
CA GLU A 30 -15.17 2.72 12.86
C GLU A 30 -14.45 2.20 14.10
N GLU A 31 -15.21 1.86 15.14
CA GLU A 31 -14.68 1.20 16.34
C GLU A 31 -14.13 -0.20 16.02
N SER A 32 -13.02 -0.57 16.66
CA SER A 32 -12.43 -1.92 16.58
C SER A 32 -12.41 -2.60 17.94
N ASP A 33 -12.51 -3.92 17.94
CA ASP A 33 -12.33 -4.76 19.14
C ASP A 33 -10.87 -5.20 19.33
N TRP A 34 -9.94 -4.64 18.54
CA TRP A 34 -8.54 -5.01 18.61
C TRP A 34 -7.94 -4.60 19.96
N ASN A 35 -7.43 -5.60 20.68
CA ASN A 35 -6.91 -5.45 22.02
C ASN A 35 -5.38 -5.61 22.01
N ASP A 36 -4.69 -4.51 22.27
CA ASP A 36 -3.24 -4.46 22.42
C ASP A 36 -2.88 -4.38 23.91
N TYR A 37 -2.53 -5.54 24.49
CA TYR A 37 -2.10 -5.64 25.89
C TYR A 37 -3.09 -5.03 26.90
N GLY A 38 -4.39 -5.13 26.61
CA GLY A 38 -5.47 -4.59 27.45
C GLY A 38 -5.98 -3.22 27.01
N PHE A 39 -5.34 -2.57 26.04
CA PHE A 39 -5.79 -1.30 25.47
C PHE A 39 -6.55 -1.51 24.16
N ILE A 40 -7.62 -0.75 23.96
CA ILE A 40 -8.40 -0.77 22.72
C ILE A 40 -8.33 0.65 22.14
N THR A 41 -7.44 0.83 21.16
CA THR A 41 -7.14 2.14 20.56
C THR A 41 -7.31 2.15 19.05
N MET A 42 -7.56 1.02 18.39
CA MET A 42 -7.61 0.97 16.93
C MET A 42 -8.98 1.40 16.40
N TYR A 43 -8.96 2.22 15.34
CA TYR A 43 -10.12 2.66 14.60
C TYR A 43 -9.90 2.46 13.11
N GLY A 44 -10.95 2.08 12.39
CA GLY A 44 -10.99 2.13 10.93
C GLY A 44 -11.39 3.52 10.46
N VAL A 45 -10.70 4.07 9.45
CA VAL A 45 -11.08 5.36 8.86
C VAL A 45 -11.71 5.13 7.51
N HIS A 46 -12.86 5.74 7.27
CA HIS A 46 -13.53 5.73 5.98
C HIS A 46 -13.72 7.15 5.46
N VAL A 47 -13.59 7.34 4.15
CA VAL A 47 -14.08 8.54 3.48
C VAL A 47 -15.54 8.33 3.10
N THR A 48 -16.39 9.34 3.28
CA THR A 48 -17.81 9.24 2.90
C THR A 48 -18.00 9.47 1.39
N ALA A 49 -19.17 9.08 0.87
CA ALA A 49 -19.56 9.35 -0.52
C ALA A 49 -19.45 10.84 -0.93
N LYS A 50 -19.55 11.77 0.03
CA LYS A 50 -19.38 13.22 -0.17
C LYS A 50 -17.99 13.57 -0.71
N ARG A 51 -16.94 12.88 -0.23
CA ARG A 51 -15.54 13.14 -0.58
C ARG A 51 -14.91 12.03 -1.42
N SER A 52 -15.50 10.84 -1.43
CA SER A 52 -15.04 9.72 -2.25
C SER A 52 -15.35 9.94 -3.72
N ARG A 53 -14.39 9.59 -4.59
CA ARG A 53 -14.62 9.60 -6.06
C ARG A 53 -15.65 8.54 -6.48
N ASN A 54 -15.82 7.50 -5.69
CA ASN A 54 -16.63 6.32 -6.03
C ASN A 54 -18.10 6.46 -5.61
N LYS A 55 -18.52 7.64 -5.11
CA LYS A 55 -19.89 7.93 -4.60
C LYS A 55 -20.40 6.92 -3.56
N LYS A 56 -19.48 6.21 -2.90
CA LYS A 56 -19.72 5.26 -1.82
C LYS A 56 -18.73 5.53 -0.71
N ASN A 57 -19.06 5.09 0.50
CA ASN A 57 -18.09 5.10 1.59
C ASN A 57 -16.96 4.12 1.26
N THR A 58 -15.71 4.53 1.48
CA THR A 58 -14.52 3.76 1.11
C THR A 58 -13.56 3.74 2.29
N TYR A 59 -13.05 2.55 2.62
CA TYR A 59 -12.06 2.39 3.66
C TYR A 59 -10.74 3.01 3.25
N LEU A 60 -10.13 3.81 4.12
CA LEU A 60 -8.85 4.45 3.87
C LEU A 60 -7.69 3.71 4.50
N GLY A 61 -7.93 3.03 5.62
CA GLY A 61 -6.90 2.42 6.45
C GLY A 61 -7.21 2.61 7.93
N SER A 62 -6.26 2.25 8.78
CA SER A 62 -6.42 2.29 10.23
C SER A 62 -5.71 3.47 10.88
N ILE A 63 -6.25 3.92 12.02
CA ILE A 63 -5.61 4.90 12.91
C ILE A 63 -5.74 4.41 14.36
N ARG A 64 -4.74 4.69 15.19
CA ARG A 64 -4.75 4.41 16.62
C ARG A 64 -5.01 5.70 17.37
N ILE A 65 -6.05 5.73 18.20
CA ILE A 65 -6.46 6.87 19.00
C ILE A 65 -6.52 6.42 20.46
N MET A 66 -5.76 7.08 21.34
CA MET A 66 -5.81 6.85 22.78
C MET A 66 -6.29 8.09 23.51
N LYS A 67 -6.86 7.88 24.70
CA LYS A 67 -7.02 8.93 25.70
C LYS A 67 -5.74 9.01 26.55
N ILE A 68 -5.31 10.21 26.89
CA ILE A 68 -4.24 10.44 27.87
C ILE A 68 -4.67 9.78 29.19
N ASP A 69 -3.75 9.03 29.79
CA ASP A 69 -3.98 8.21 31.00
C ASP A 69 -5.04 7.11 30.87
N GLN A 70 -5.34 6.65 29.65
CA GLN A 70 -6.20 5.49 29.42
C GLN A 70 -5.74 4.29 30.24
N GLN A 71 -6.69 3.67 30.93
CA GLN A 71 -6.49 2.47 31.75
C GLN A 71 -6.81 1.20 30.95
N ILE A 72 -6.25 0.08 31.40
CA ILE A 72 -6.51 -1.24 30.81
C ILE A 72 -7.98 -1.58 30.94
N GLY A 73 -8.58 -2.08 29.85
CA GLY A 73 -9.97 -2.51 29.78
C GLY A 73 -10.97 -1.40 29.45
N GLU A 74 -10.54 -0.14 29.42
CA GLU A 74 -11.37 0.96 28.91
C GLU A 74 -11.61 0.79 27.40
N ARG A 75 -12.86 1.02 26.97
CA ARG A 75 -13.33 0.82 25.58
C ARG A 75 -14.34 1.89 25.20
N ASN A 76 -14.52 2.11 23.89
CA ASN A 76 -15.53 3.03 23.35
C ASN A 76 -15.42 4.47 23.87
N LEU A 77 -14.20 4.90 24.22
CA LEU A 77 -13.94 6.20 24.87
C LEU A 77 -14.41 7.39 24.03
N LEU A 78 -14.23 7.35 22.71
CA LEU A 78 -14.72 8.39 21.81
C LEU A 78 -16.26 8.44 21.78
N ARG A 79 -16.93 7.29 21.82
CA ARG A 79 -18.39 7.21 21.84
C ARG A 79 -18.96 7.80 23.13
N GLU A 80 -18.34 7.52 24.27
CA GLU A 80 -18.71 8.11 25.55
C GLU A 80 -18.52 9.64 25.53
N GLU A 81 -17.38 10.11 25.02
CA GLU A 81 -17.07 11.54 24.91
C GLU A 81 -18.08 12.30 24.03
N PHE A 82 -18.44 11.73 22.88
CA PHE A 82 -19.29 12.40 21.88
C PHE A 82 -20.75 11.95 21.88
N GLN A 83 -21.20 11.22 22.90
CA GLN A 83 -22.58 10.71 22.98
C GLN A 83 -23.63 11.84 22.87
N LYS A 84 -23.35 13.00 23.47
CA LYS A 84 -24.23 14.18 23.47
C LYS A 84 -24.21 14.95 22.14
N ASN A 85 -23.24 14.66 21.27
CA ASN A 85 -22.98 15.36 20.03
C ASN A 85 -23.30 14.49 18.82
N HIS A 86 -24.26 13.57 18.95
CA HIS A 86 -24.64 12.63 17.90
C HIS A 86 -23.47 11.82 17.34
N LEU A 87 -22.46 11.55 18.19
CA LEU A 87 -21.23 10.84 17.81
C LEU A 87 -20.42 11.57 16.72
N GLN A 88 -20.62 12.87 16.56
CA GLN A 88 -19.97 13.70 15.55
C GLN A 88 -19.03 14.72 16.19
N PHE A 89 -17.92 14.98 15.49
CA PHE A 89 -16.95 15.99 15.93
C PHE A 89 -16.14 16.56 14.78
N ARG A 90 -15.59 17.76 14.97
CA ARG A 90 -14.66 18.39 14.01
C ARG A 90 -13.20 18.32 14.45
N LYS A 91 -12.98 18.21 15.76
CA LYS A 91 -11.67 18.02 16.36
C LYS A 91 -11.78 17.15 17.61
N LEU A 92 -10.81 16.26 17.81
CA LEU A 92 -10.66 15.50 19.05
C LEU A 92 -10.27 16.43 20.21
N PRO A 93 -10.84 16.24 21.42
CA PRO A 93 -10.38 16.96 22.60
C PRO A 93 -8.89 16.73 22.83
N ASN A 94 -8.18 17.69 23.39
CA ASN A 94 -6.72 17.61 23.61
C ASN A 94 -6.31 16.46 24.56
N ILE A 95 -7.27 15.84 25.26
CA ILE A 95 -7.06 14.62 26.05
C ILE A 95 -6.97 13.35 25.19
N PHE A 96 -7.14 13.44 23.87
CA PHE A 96 -6.94 12.36 22.93
C PHE A 96 -5.79 12.68 21.99
N VAL A 97 -4.97 11.68 21.70
CA VAL A 97 -3.91 11.74 20.68
C VAL A 97 -4.07 10.58 19.72
N SER A 98 -3.55 10.73 18.51
CA SER A 98 -3.58 9.65 17.54
C SER A 98 -2.28 9.49 16.78
N LEU A 99 -2.09 8.32 16.18
CA LEU A 99 -1.09 8.08 15.14
C LEU A 99 -1.56 6.94 14.25
N SER A 100 -1.00 6.80 13.06
CA SER A 100 -1.25 5.62 12.22
C SER A 100 0.07 4.92 11.91
N MET A 101 0.01 3.58 11.93
CA MET A 101 1.10 2.69 11.50
C MET A 101 0.79 2.06 10.13
N ASP A 102 -0.19 2.61 9.43
CA ASP A 102 -0.69 2.12 8.15
C ASP A 102 -0.23 3.06 7.03
N VAL A 103 0.68 2.58 6.17
CA VAL A 103 1.20 3.39 5.04
C VAL A 103 0.09 3.70 4.05
N ASP A 104 -0.79 2.73 3.79
CA ASP A 104 -1.86 2.88 2.81
C ASP A 104 -2.87 3.94 3.27
N PHE A 105 -3.09 4.09 4.59
CA PHE A 105 -3.88 5.18 5.15
C PHE A 105 -3.38 6.55 4.69
N TYR A 106 -2.07 6.80 4.78
CA TYR A 106 -1.49 8.08 4.39
C TYR A 106 -1.51 8.29 2.87
N GLU A 107 -1.23 7.25 2.08
CA GLU A 107 -1.29 7.36 0.61
C GLU A 107 -2.71 7.60 0.11
N ASN A 108 -3.70 6.88 0.65
CA ASN A 108 -5.10 7.08 0.33
C ASN A 108 -5.55 8.49 0.71
N LEU A 109 -5.15 8.99 1.89
CA LEU A 109 -5.40 10.37 2.28
C LEU A 109 -4.76 11.38 1.32
N GLN A 110 -3.54 11.16 0.83
CA GLN A 110 -2.89 12.06 -0.13
C GLN A 110 -3.71 12.24 -1.42
N THR A 111 -4.38 11.17 -1.88
CA THR A 111 -5.24 11.26 -3.08
C THR A 111 -6.50 12.12 -2.89
N LEU A 112 -6.92 12.30 -1.63
CA LEU A 112 -8.11 13.02 -1.19
C LEU A 112 -7.80 14.45 -0.69
N LEU A 113 -6.70 14.60 0.06
CA LEU A 113 -6.24 15.82 0.72
C LEU A 113 -5.07 16.40 -0.08
N ARG A 114 -5.40 17.06 -1.20
CA ARG A 114 -4.42 17.43 -2.22
C ARG A 114 -3.51 18.57 -1.77
N THR A 115 -4.03 19.49 -0.95
CA THR A 115 -3.25 20.65 -0.50
C THR A 115 -2.55 20.39 0.85
N PRO A 116 -1.40 21.03 1.13
CA PRO A 116 -0.76 20.95 2.44
C PRO A 116 -1.68 21.42 3.58
N GLY A 117 -2.49 22.47 3.35
CA GLY A 117 -3.45 22.96 4.34
C GLY A 117 -4.52 21.93 4.71
N GLU A 118 -5.00 21.15 3.75
CA GLU A 118 -5.96 20.06 4.02
C GLU A 118 -5.37 18.94 4.86
N ARG A 119 -4.12 18.56 4.59
CA ARG A 119 -3.40 17.55 5.36
C ARG A 119 -3.13 18.03 6.79
N LEU A 120 -2.70 19.29 6.94
CA LEU A 120 -2.50 19.91 8.24
C LEU A 120 -3.79 19.99 9.05
N ASP A 121 -4.89 20.44 8.44
CA ASP A 121 -6.22 20.50 9.07
C ASP A 121 -6.68 19.11 9.52
N PHE A 122 -6.49 18.07 8.70
CA PHE A 122 -6.85 16.70 9.05
C PHE A 122 -6.01 16.19 10.23
N SER A 123 -4.69 16.38 10.16
CA SER A 123 -3.75 16.01 11.23
C SER A 123 -4.12 16.68 12.55
N TRP A 124 -4.47 17.97 12.50
CA TRP A 124 -4.86 18.75 13.66
C TRP A 124 -6.24 18.38 14.20
N SER A 125 -7.19 18.01 13.34
CA SER A 125 -8.50 17.51 13.76
C SER A 125 -8.41 16.23 14.60
N LEU A 126 -7.39 15.41 14.39
CA LEU A 126 -7.22 14.14 15.10
C LEU A 126 -6.07 14.15 16.12
N ASN A 127 -5.45 15.30 16.40
CA ASN A 127 -4.29 15.42 17.28
C ASN A 127 -3.21 14.35 16.92
N MET A 128 -2.89 14.26 15.62
CA MET A 128 -1.98 13.23 15.12
C MET A 128 -0.54 13.55 15.51
N ILE A 129 0.11 12.59 16.18
CA ILE A 129 1.55 12.54 16.39
C ILE A 129 2.17 12.00 15.11
N LEU A 130 3.00 12.81 14.45
CA LEU A 130 3.70 12.48 13.21
C LEU A 130 5.23 12.43 13.40
N GLY A 131 5.72 12.54 14.63
CA GLY A 131 7.14 12.60 14.98
C GLY A 131 7.33 13.03 16.43
N ASP A 132 8.57 12.94 16.92
CA ASP A 132 8.95 13.35 18.28
C ASP A 132 8.86 14.87 18.50
N ASP A 133 8.89 15.66 17.43
CA ASP A 133 8.65 17.10 17.43
C ASP A 133 7.16 17.49 17.41
N SER A 134 6.24 16.52 17.38
CA SER A 134 4.80 16.80 17.52
C SER A 134 4.52 17.33 18.92
N HIS A 135 3.66 18.36 19.02
CA HIS A 135 3.38 19.02 20.30
C HIS A 135 2.89 18.04 21.38
N GLU A 136 2.03 17.12 20.97
CA GLU A 136 1.39 16.12 21.81
C GLU A 136 2.34 15.00 22.27
N TYR A 137 3.51 14.83 21.63
CA TYR A 137 4.42 13.71 21.90
C TYR A 137 4.98 13.75 23.34
N ASN A 138 5.34 14.94 23.82
CA ASN A 138 5.93 15.14 25.15
C ASN A 138 4.99 14.70 26.29
N ASP A 139 3.68 14.77 26.06
CA ASP A 139 2.67 14.42 27.06
C ASP A 139 2.45 12.90 27.16
N VAL A 140 2.84 12.14 26.11
CA VAL A 140 2.45 10.73 25.99
C VAL A 140 3.59 9.74 25.85
N TYR A 141 4.82 10.17 25.49
CA TYR A 141 5.91 9.25 25.15
C TYR A 141 6.30 8.26 26.26
N GLN A 142 6.05 8.61 27.53
CA GLN A 142 6.31 7.72 28.67
C GLN A 142 5.11 6.86 29.07
N LEU A 143 3.92 7.13 28.50
CA LEU A 143 2.70 6.43 28.89
C LEU A 143 2.71 5.00 28.36
N LEU A 144 2.19 4.08 29.19
CA LEU A 144 2.15 2.66 28.84
C LEU A 144 1.26 2.40 27.63
N CYS A 145 0.08 3.03 27.56
CA CYS A 145 -0.83 2.92 26.42
C CYS A 145 -0.17 3.39 25.11
N PHE A 146 0.60 4.49 25.17
CA PHE A 146 1.32 5.00 24.00
C PHE A 146 2.32 3.96 23.45
N ASN A 147 3.15 3.40 24.33
CA ASN A 147 4.19 2.46 23.92
C ASN A 147 3.64 1.06 23.55
N LYS A 148 2.63 0.56 24.30
CA LYS A 148 2.09 -0.80 24.11
C LYS A 148 1.00 -0.90 23.05
N SER A 149 0.21 0.16 22.88
CA SER A 149 -0.95 0.17 21.97
C SER A 149 -0.68 1.04 20.74
N LEU A 150 -0.31 2.31 20.92
CA LEU A 150 -0.11 3.22 19.79
C LEU A 150 1.11 2.86 18.95
N LEU A 151 2.29 2.69 19.56
CA LEU A 151 3.49 2.28 18.82
C LEU A 151 3.58 0.76 18.65
N ARG A 152 3.17 0.01 19.68
CA ARG A 152 3.16 -1.46 19.78
C ARG A 152 4.42 -2.08 19.20
N ASP A 153 5.45 -2.32 20.00
CA ASP A 153 6.78 -2.87 19.60
C ASP A 153 7.41 -2.21 18.35
N SER A 154 7.01 -0.97 18.06
CA SER A 154 7.64 -0.09 17.10
C SER A 154 8.13 1.19 17.80
N THR A 155 8.64 2.14 17.04
CA THR A 155 9.22 3.38 17.54
C THR A 155 8.62 4.57 16.82
N ILE A 156 8.84 5.78 17.34
CA ILE A 156 8.46 7.03 16.67
C ILE A 156 9.18 7.22 15.31
N ASN A 157 10.23 6.43 15.06
CA ASN A 157 10.99 6.42 13.82
C ASN A 157 10.58 5.29 12.86
N ASP A 158 9.42 4.66 13.07
CA ASP A 158 8.90 3.63 12.17
C ASP A 158 8.64 4.15 10.74
N PHE A 159 8.86 3.29 9.75
CA PHE A 159 8.65 3.62 8.34
C PHE A 159 7.27 4.21 8.07
N ALA A 160 6.22 3.58 8.59
CA ALA A 160 4.86 3.98 8.31
C ALA A 160 4.58 5.39 8.83
N LEU A 161 5.08 5.71 10.03
CA LEU A 161 4.94 7.03 10.61
C LEU A 161 5.80 8.07 9.88
N GLN A 162 7.00 7.70 9.44
CA GLN A 162 7.89 8.59 8.67
C GLN A 162 7.35 8.88 7.28
N GLN A 163 6.75 7.89 6.62
CA GLN A 163 6.02 8.10 5.37
C GLN A 163 4.79 8.97 5.59
N GLY A 164 4.05 8.72 6.66
CA GLY A 164 2.93 9.55 7.07
C GLY A 164 3.35 10.99 7.31
N ARG A 165 4.44 11.21 8.03
CA ARG A 165 5.06 12.52 8.26
C ARG A 165 5.44 13.19 6.94
N LYS A 166 6.13 12.49 6.05
CA LYS A 166 6.48 12.97 4.70
C LYS A 166 5.23 13.41 3.93
N ILE A 167 4.19 12.59 3.92
CA ILE A 167 2.96 12.89 3.19
C ILE A 167 2.21 14.06 3.83
N MET A 168 2.04 14.04 5.15
CA MET A 168 1.20 14.98 5.89
C MET A 168 1.87 16.34 6.09
N LEU A 169 3.18 16.36 6.34
CA LEU A 169 3.99 17.58 6.55
C LEU A 169 4.80 18.00 5.33
N ASN A 170 4.76 17.22 4.24
CA ASN A 170 5.47 17.50 3.01
C ASN A 170 7.02 17.50 3.17
N GLN A 171 7.57 16.61 4.02
CA GLN A 171 9.00 16.49 4.37
C GLN A 171 9.74 15.36 3.60
N GLU A 172 11.08 15.40 3.54
CA GLU A 172 11.93 14.37 2.88
C GLU A 172 12.23 13.13 3.76
N ILE A 173 12.72 12.05 3.15
CA ILE A 173 12.69 10.63 3.58
C ILE A 173 13.71 10.29 4.70
N LEU A 174 13.36 9.41 5.67
CA LEU A 174 14.27 8.93 6.73
C LEU A 174 15.02 7.61 6.47
N PHE A 175 14.58 6.77 5.52
CA PHE A 175 15.32 5.57 5.12
C PHE A 175 15.43 5.52 3.60
N ASP A 176 16.64 5.70 3.06
CA ASP A 176 16.87 5.76 1.63
C ASP A 176 17.64 4.52 1.16
N LEU A 177 16.95 3.65 0.40
CA LEU A 177 17.53 2.45 -0.23
C LEU A 177 18.68 2.79 -1.18
N ARG A 178 18.85 4.05 -1.58
CA ARG A 178 20.00 4.52 -2.36
C ARG A 178 21.21 4.88 -1.50
N SER A 179 21.15 4.76 -0.18
CA SER A 179 22.26 5.00 0.75
C SER A 179 22.40 3.95 1.83
N GLU A 180 21.32 3.24 2.16
CA GLU A 180 21.26 2.33 3.29
C GLU A 180 20.93 0.90 2.85
N ALA A 181 21.59 -0.07 3.48
CA ALA A 181 21.33 -1.49 3.29
C ALA A 181 20.31 -1.99 4.32
N PHE A 182 19.61 -3.08 3.99
CA PHE A 182 18.76 -3.78 4.95
C PHE A 182 18.99 -5.27 4.98
N LYS A 183 18.55 -5.92 6.07
CA LYS A 183 18.75 -7.35 6.30
C LYS A 183 17.43 -8.09 6.45
N ILE A 184 17.32 -9.23 5.77
CA ILE A 184 16.20 -10.17 5.89
C ILE A 184 16.71 -11.51 6.44
N ILE A 185 15.98 -12.06 7.40
CA ILE A 185 16.13 -13.43 7.88
C ILE A 185 14.98 -14.26 7.33
N PHE A 186 15.29 -15.27 6.51
CA PHE A 186 14.28 -16.17 5.92
C PHE A 186 13.89 -17.31 6.89
N PRO A 187 12.67 -17.88 6.82
CA PRO A 187 12.14 -18.84 7.80
C PRO A 187 12.96 -20.12 8.02
N LEU A 188 13.80 -20.49 7.05
CA LEU A 188 14.65 -21.69 7.09
C LEU A 188 16.14 -21.36 7.25
N SER A 189 16.47 -20.10 7.51
CA SER A 189 17.83 -19.62 7.71
C SER A 189 17.97 -19.03 9.11
N ASN A 190 19.10 -19.32 9.77
CA ASN A 190 19.49 -18.61 10.98
C ASN A 190 20.35 -17.38 10.67
N ASP A 191 20.86 -17.28 9.44
CA ASP A 191 21.64 -16.15 8.97
C ASP A 191 20.76 -15.15 8.22
N TYR A 192 21.19 -13.89 8.25
CA TYR A 192 20.58 -12.82 7.48
C TYR A 192 21.20 -12.72 6.08
N VAL A 193 20.39 -12.24 5.14
CA VAL A 193 20.84 -11.78 3.83
C VAL A 193 20.75 -10.26 3.82
N GLU A 194 21.88 -9.60 3.55
CA GLU A 194 21.96 -8.15 3.40
C GLU A 194 21.68 -7.75 1.96
N PHE A 195 20.83 -6.74 1.79
CA PHE A 195 20.46 -6.13 0.53
C PHE A 195 21.02 -4.70 0.52
N ASP A 196 22.17 -4.54 -0.12
CA ASP A 196 22.81 -3.25 -0.35
C ASP A 196 22.73 -2.88 -1.83
N PHE A 197 21.90 -1.89 -2.13
CA PHE A 197 21.69 -1.37 -3.48
C PHE A 197 22.82 -0.43 -3.96
N ASN A 198 23.77 -0.11 -3.08
CA ASN A 198 24.93 0.73 -3.36
C ASN A 198 26.27 -0.02 -3.44
N ALA A 199 26.26 -1.34 -3.26
CA ALA A 199 27.48 -2.14 -3.13
C ALA A 199 28.46 -2.00 -4.31
N VAL A 200 28.00 -1.51 -5.47
CA VAL A 200 28.80 -1.40 -6.70
C VAL A 200 29.54 -0.06 -6.81
N LYS A 201 29.21 0.97 -6.01
CA LYS A 201 29.78 2.33 -6.09
C LYS A 201 31.31 2.38 -5.98
N GLU A 202 31.91 1.48 -5.21
CA GLU A 202 33.35 1.44 -4.99
C GLU A 202 34.07 0.41 -5.88
N THR A 203 33.37 -0.23 -6.81
CA THR A 203 33.98 -1.23 -7.70
C THR A 203 34.54 -0.59 -8.97
N PRO A 204 35.62 -1.14 -9.56
CA PRO A 204 36.21 -0.63 -10.81
C PRO A 204 35.21 -0.57 -11.98
N ASP A 205 34.21 -1.45 -11.97
CA ASP A 205 33.18 -1.58 -13.02
C ASP A 205 31.91 -0.76 -12.72
N SER A 206 31.95 0.14 -11.73
CA SER A 206 30.83 1.00 -11.32
C SER A 206 30.23 1.87 -12.44
N ASN A 207 30.99 2.12 -13.52
CA ASN A 207 30.50 2.83 -14.71
C ASN A 207 29.65 1.94 -15.64
N THR A 208 29.72 0.62 -15.50
CA THR A 208 29.10 -0.35 -16.41
C THR A 208 27.89 -1.04 -15.79
N ILE A 209 27.90 -1.23 -14.47
CA ILE A 209 26.81 -1.87 -13.73
C ILE A 209 26.04 -0.78 -12.96
N PRO A 210 24.72 -0.62 -13.20
CA PRO A 210 23.94 0.38 -12.49
C PRO A 210 23.88 0.07 -11.00
N ASN A 211 24.06 1.09 -10.16
CA ASN A 211 23.65 1.02 -8.76
C ASN A 211 22.12 0.92 -8.69
N GLY A 212 21.59 0.34 -7.59
CA GLY A 212 20.15 0.14 -7.43
C GLY A 212 19.63 -1.18 -7.98
N ILE A 213 20.51 -2.13 -8.33
CA ILE A 213 20.12 -3.45 -8.85
C ILE A 213 20.73 -4.56 -7.99
N ILE A 214 19.88 -5.51 -7.59
CA ILE A 214 20.30 -6.76 -6.94
C ILE A 214 19.85 -7.92 -7.82
N ALA A 215 20.78 -8.80 -8.17
CA ALA A 215 20.51 -9.97 -8.99
C ALA A 215 20.62 -11.27 -8.18
N LEU A 216 19.56 -12.07 -8.17
CA LEU A 216 19.58 -13.42 -7.59
C LEU A 216 19.94 -14.44 -8.69
N ILE A 217 21.14 -15.01 -8.60
CA ILE A 217 21.70 -15.93 -9.61
C ILE A 217 21.79 -17.33 -9.00
N GLY A 218 21.35 -18.35 -9.75
CA GLY A 218 21.37 -19.73 -9.29
C GLY A 218 20.69 -20.69 -10.25
N LYS A 219 20.82 -22.00 -9.99
CA LYS A 219 20.25 -23.07 -10.82
C LYS A 219 18.72 -22.96 -10.94
N ASN A 220 18.15 -23.52 -12.00
CA ASN A 220 16.69 -23.63 -12.12
C ASN A 220 16.13 -24.47 -10.97
N GLY A 221 14.99 -24.04 -10.42
CA GLY A 221 14.37 -24.69 -9.26
C GLY A 221 14.98 -24.32 -7.89
N SER A 222 16.02 -23.47 -7.81
CA SER A 222 16.64 -23.08 -6.53
C SER A 222 15.84 -22.08 -5.69
N GLY A 223 14.58 -21.79 -6.05
CA GLY A 223 13.72 -20.88 -5.28
C GLY A 223 13.87 -19.38 -5.58
N LYS A 224 14.67 -18.95 -6.57
CA LYS A 224 14.92 -17.52 -6.89
C LYS A 224 13.65 -16.66 -6.94
N SER A 225 12.67 -17.09 -7.74
CA SER A 225 11.39 -16.40 -7.87
C SER A 225 10.68 -16.36 -6.52
N THR A 226 10.54 -17.51 -5.84
CA THR A 226 9.94 -17.59 -4.49
C THR A 226 10.55 -16.58 -3.53
N THR A 227 11.88 -16.47 -3.48
CA THR A 227 12.58 -15.49 -2.64
C THR A 227 12.23 -14.04 -3.00
N LEU A 228 12.15 -13.69 -4.30
CA LEU A 228 11.70 -12.36 -4.72
C LEU A 228 10.28 -12.04 -4.23
N TYR A 229 9.36 -13.01 -4.30
CA TYR A 229 7.99 -12.82 -3.81
C TYR A 229 7.92 -12.71 -2.29
N GLU A 230 8.74 -13.46 -1.55
CA GLU A 230 8.83 -13.35 -0.10
C GLU A 230 9.33 -11.96 0.31
N ILE A 231 10.37 -11.45 -0.36
CA ILE A 231 10.86 -10.07 -0.17
C ILE A 231 9.74 -9.06 -0.45
N ALA A 232 9.03 -9.22 -1.58
CA ALA A 232 7.92 -8.34 -1.95
C ALA A 232 6.81 -8.33 -0.89
N LYS A 233 6.42 -9.51 -0.36
CA LYS A 233 5.43 -9.63 0.72
C LYS A 233 5.88 -8.89 1.99
N ILE A 234 7.13 -9.11 2.42
CA ILE A 234 7.69 -8.49 3.62
C ILE A 234 7.72 -6.96 3.48
N LEU A 235 8.22 -6.45 2.35
CA LEU A 235 8.37 -5.01 2.13
C LEU A 235 7.01 -4.29 2.00
N TYR A 236 6.01 -4.96 1.42
CA TYR A 236 4.66 -4.41 1.25
C TYR A 236 3.87 -4.36 2.57
N ALA A 237 4.03 -5.39 3.42
CA ALA A 237 3.31 -5.55 4.67
C ALA A 237 3.57 -4.40 5.66
N SER A 238 2.55 -4.04 6.44
CA SER A 238 2.68 -3.12 7.57
C SER A 238 3.54 -3.72 8.70
N PRO A 239 4.09 -2.92 9.62
CA PRO A 239 4.84 -3.44 10.77
C PRO A 239 4.09 -4.48 11.60
N ASP A 240 2.79 -4.28 11.83
CA ASP A 240 1.96 -5.25 12.56
C ASP A 240 1.85 -6.56 11.79
N THR A 241 1.57 -6.49 10.49
CA THR A 241 1.44 -7.67 9.63
C THR A 241 2.76 -8.45 9.55
N ARG A 242 3.90 -7.76 9.44
CA ARG A 242 5.23 -8.39 9.40
C ARG A 242 5.48 -9.30 10.60
N ARG A 243 4.96 -8.95 11.78
CA ARG A 243 5.06 -9.82 12.97
C ARG A 243 4.28 -11.11 12.81
N LEU A 244 3.08 -11.03 12.22
CA LEU A 244 2.19 -12.17 12.03
C LEU A 244 2.72 -13.16 10.99
N ILE A 245 3.47 -12.67 10.00
CA ILE A 245 4.04 -13.48 8.90
C ILE A 245 5.52 -13.83 9.09
N GLY A 246 6.19 -13.25 10.10
CA GLY A 246 7.65 -13.32 10.23
C GLY A 246 8.22 -14.74 10.28
N ASN A 247 7.53 -15.66 10.96
CA ASN A 247 7.93 -17.07 11.04
C ASN A 247 7.68 -17.87 9.76
N LYS A 248 6.90 -17.33 8.82
CA LYS A 248 6.38 -18.05 7.66
C LYS A 248 6.97 -17.55 6.35
N VAL A 249 7.23 -16.25 6.25
CA VAL A 249 7.72 -15.58 5.03
C VAL A 249 9.12 -15.02 5.23
N GLY A 250 9.42 -14.49 6.42
CA GLY A 250 10.72 -13.92 6.78
C GLY A 250 10.59 -12.64 7.60
N ARG A 251 11.68 -12.19 8.21
CA ARG A 251 11.72 -11.05 9.13
C ARG A 251 12.76 -10.03 8.68
N LEU A 252 12.43 -8.75 8.82
CA LEU A 252 13.43 -7.67 8.73
C LEU A 252 14.13 -7.48 10.08
N GLU A 253 15.41 -7.11 10.05
CA GLU A 253 16.13 -6.70 11.26
C GLU A 253 15.53 -5.41 11.87
N THR A 254 15.02 -4.51 11.03
CA THR A 254 14.32 -3.29 11.45
C THR A 254 12.97 -3.15 10.77
N ASN A 255 11.96 -2.70 11.54
CA ASN A 255 10.62 -2.40 11.01
C ASN A 255 10.55 -1.04 10.32
N ALA A 256 11.60 -0.22 10.41
CA ALA A 256 11.67 1.12 9.83
C ALA A 256 11.90 1.14 8.30
N ILE A 257 11.83 -0.01 7.64
CA ILE A 257 11.93 -0.11 6.18
C ILE A 257 10.54 -0.28 5.57
N GLY A 258 10.31 0.32 4.42
CA GLY A 258 9.20 -0.03 3.55
C GLY A 258 9.32 0.63 2.20
N ILE A 259 8.32 0.41 1.36
CA ILE A 259 8.28 0.91 -0.02
C ILE A 259 6.98 1.66 -0.27
N SER A 260 7.07 2.80 -0.95
CA SER A 260 5.91 3.58 -1.39
C SER A 260 5.27 3.00 -2.66
N LYS A 261 6.04 2.25 -3.44
CA LYS A 261 5.53 1.58 -4.64
C LYS A 261 6.26 0.27 -4.81
N LEU A 262 5.50 -0.80 -5.05
CA LEU A 262 5.98 -2.10 -5.43
C LEU A 262 5.51 -2.37 -6.86
N ILE A 263 6.45 -2.40 -7.79
CA ILE A 263 6.17 -2.76 -9.19
C ILE A 263 6.79 -4.13 -9.44
N MET A 264 5.97 -5.06 -9.92
CA MET A 264 6.40 -6.43 -10.16
C MET A 264 6.20 -6.80 -11.61
N PHE A 265 7.28 -7.23 -12.26
CA PHE A 265 7.28 -7.70 -13.64
C PHE A 265 7.40 -9.22 -13.65
N SER A 266 6.44 -9.92 -14.25
CA SER A 266 6.51 -11.36 -14.47
C SER A 266 6.17 -11.70 -15.92
N TYR A 267 7.10 -12.40 -16.55
CA TYR A 267 6.99 -12.87 -17.94
C TYR A 267 6.53 -14.34 -18.04
N SER A 268 6.36 -15.02 -16.90
CA SER A 268 6.02 -16.44 -16.85
C SER A 268 4.54 -16.62 -16.50
N ALA A 269 3.80 -17.29 -17.39
CA ALA A 269 2.41 -17.71 -17.14
C ALA A 269 2.30 -18.67 -15.95
N PHE A 270 3.39 -19.36 -15.59
CA PHE A 270 3.42 -20.40 -14.57
C PHE A 270 3.78 -19.86 -13.17
N ASP A 271 4.00 -18.56 -13.06
CA ASP A 271 4.31 -17.89 -11.80
C ASP A 271 3.06 -17.81 -10.90
N ASN A 272 2.86 -18.85 -10.09
CA ASN A 272 1.68 -19.04 -9.27
C ASN A 272 1.82 -18.53 -7.83
N PHE A 273 2.55 -17.44 -7.62
CA PHE A 273 2.83 -16.94 -6.28
C PHE A 273 1.62 -16.21 -5.69
N ILE A 274 1.42 -16.32 -4.37
CA ILE A 274 0.45 -15.46 -3.68
C ILE A 274 1.02 -14.04 -3.60
N LEU A 275 0.22 -13.04 -3.98
CA LEU A 275 0.63 -11.64 -3.95
C LEU A 275 0.77 -11.13 -2.51
N PRO A 276 1.44 -9.98 -2.30
CA PRO A 276 1.38 -9.27 -1.03
C PRO A 276 -0.05 -8.94 -0.59
N GLY A 277 -0.30 -8.90 0.72
CA GLY A 277 -1.64 -8.72 1.30
C GLY A 277 -1.99 -9.86 2.24
N SER A 278 -1.33 -9.90 3.41
CA SER A 278 -1.39 -11.08 4.28
C SER A 278 -2.60 -11.10 5.21
N THR A 279 -3.17 -9.93 5.50
CA THR A 279 -4.41 -9.80 6.25
C THR A 279 -5.58 -9.59 5.28
N LYS A 280 -6.81 -9.82 5.76
CA LYS A 280 -8.02 -9.53 4.97
C LYS A 280 -8.09 -8.07 4.55
N GLN A 281 -7.72 -7.17 5.47
CA GLN A 281 -7.65 -5.74 5.23
C GLN A 281 -6.69 -5.42 4.08
N GLU A 282 -5.43 -5.85 4.19
CA GLU A 282 -4.43 -5.59 3.13
C GLU A 282 -4.84 -6.22 1.80
N CYS A 283 -5.49 -7.40 1.84
CA CYS A 283 -6.00 -8.06 0.65
C CYS A 283 -7.12 -7.26 -0.03
N GLN A 284 -8.07 -6.71 0.74
CA GLN A 284 -9.11 -5.83 0.19
C GLN A 284 -8.51 -4.56 -0.41
N MET A 285 -7.55 -3.94 0.28
CA MET A 285 -6.86 -2.74 -0.21
C MET A 285 -6.07 -3.03 -1.49
N LEU A 286 -5.42 -4.20 -1.57
CA LEU A 286 -4.77 -4.67 -2.79
C LEU A 286 -5.77 -4.84 -3.93
N LEU A 287 -6.91 -5.48 -3.69
CA LEU A 287 -7.94 -5.71 -4.70
C LEU A 287 -8.55 -4.41 -5.22
N ASP A 288 -8.87 -3.49 -4.31
CA ASP A 288 -9.35 -2.15 -4.68
C ASP A 288 -8.28 -1.39 -5.48
N GLY A 289 -7.00 -1.53 -5.12
CA GLY A 289 -5.88 -0.95 -5.85
C GLY A 289 -5.72 -1.52 -7.26
N LEU A 290 -5.76 -2.85 -7.39
CA LEU A 290 -5.69 -3.55 -8.68
C LEU A 290 -6.85 -3.17 -9.60
N LEU A 291 -8.07 -3.09 -9.07
CA LEU A 291 -9.27 -2.77 -9.85
C LEU A 291 -9.29 -1.32 -10.33
N ASN A 292 -8.90 -0.38 -9.46
CA ASN A 292 -8.98 1.06 -9.74
C ASN A 292 -7.67 1.64 -10.27
N HIS A 293 -6.63 0.80 -10.47
CA HIS A 293 -5.27 1.22 -10.80
C HIS A 293 -4.67 2.23 -9.79
N THR A 294 -5.00 2.06 -8.51
CA THR A 294 -4.57 2.90 -7.39
C THR A 294 -3.74 2.11 -6.38
N GLY A 295 -3.14 2.79 -5.39
CA GLY A 295 -2.42 2.15 -4.30
C GLY A 295 -0.96 1.81 -4.61
N ARG A 296 -0.33 1.04 -3.72
CA ARG A 296 1.14 0.81 -3.71
C ARG A 296 1.61 -0.27 -4.66
N PHE A 297 0.76 -1.25 -5.00
CA PHE A 297 1.15 -2.41 -5.78
C PHE A 297 0.77 -2.27 -7.26
N VAL A 298 1.70 -2.60 -8.15
CA VAL A 298 1.48 -2.69 -9.59
C VAL A 298 2.04 -4.01 -10.08
N PHE A 299 1.20 -4.77 -10.79
CA PHE A 299 1.61 -6.02 -11.43
C PHE A 299 1.61 -5.88 -12.95
N CYS A 300 2.77 -6.10 -13.55
CA CYS A 300 2.99 -6.11 -14.98
C CYS A 300 3.26 -7.56 -15.42
N GLY A 301 2.26 -8.19 -16.01
CA GLY A 301 2.35 -9.58 -16.48
C GLY A 301 1.03 -10.06 -17.07
N ILE A 302 1.06 -11.28 -17.60
CA ILE A 302 -0.06 -11.93 -18.30
C ILE A 302 -1.07 -12.61 -17.38
N ARG A 303 -0.77 -12.72 -16.08
CA ARG A 303 -1.64 -13.33 -15.08
C ARG A 303 -2.72 -12.34 -14.63
N ASP A 304 -3.96 -12.80 -14.52
CA ASP A 304 -5.08 -12.05 -13.95
C ASP A 304 -5.04 -12.12 -12.42
N VAL A 305 -4.11 -11.34 -11.88
CA VAL A 305 -3.86 -11.26 -10.44
C VAL A 305 -5.04 -10.73 -9.63
N TYR A 306 -5.91 -9.91 -10.23
CA TYR A 306 -7.12 -9.43 -9.57
C TYR A 306 -8.08 -10.61 -9.37
N TYR A 307 -8.34 -11.38 -10.43
CA TYR A 307 -9.23 -12.54 -10.33
C TYR A 307 -8.72 -13.55 -9.30
N ASP A 308 -7.44 -13.91 -9.36
CA ASP A 308 -6.84 -14.89 -8.47
C ASP A 308 -6.91 -14.46 -6.99
N MET A 309 -6.58 -13.19 -6.70
CA MET A 309 -6.64 -12.67 -5.34
C MET A 309 -8.07 -12.50 -4.85
N ASN A 310 -9.01 -12.13 -5.74
CA ASN A 310 -10.42 -11.96 -5.39
C ASN A 310 -11.07 -13.32 -5.09
N GLU A 311 -10.75 -14.35 -5.87
CA GLU A 311 -11.19 -15.72 -5.60
C GLU A 311 -10.62 -16.21 -4.25
N LEU A 312 -9.30 -16.03 -4.02
CA LEU A 312 -8.68 -16.37 -2.75
C LEU A 312 -9.37 -15.66 -1.58
N TYR A 313 -9.67 -14.37 -1.71
CA TYR A 313 -10.34 -13.59 -0.69
C TYR A 313 -11.77 -14.09 -0.45
N GLU A 314 -12.62 -14.14 -1.48
CA GLU A 314 -14.04 -14.44 -1.33
C GLU A 314 -14.30 -15.86 -0.82
N THR A 315 -13.53 -16.85 -1.28
CA THR A 315 -13.64 -18.24 -0.81
C THR A 315 -13.27 -18.38 0.66
N ASN A 316 -12.38 -17.52 1.17
CA ASN A 316 -11.81 -17.62 2.51
C ASN A 316 -12.21 -16.47 3.45
N ARG A 317 -13.09 -15.55 3.02
CA ARG A 317 -13.46 -14.33 3.77
C ARG A 317 -14.02 -14.60 5.17
N ARG A 318 -14.65 -15.77 5.35
CA ARG A 318 -15.26 -16.21 6.61
C ARG A 318 -14.30 -16.93 7.56
N MET A 319 -13.08 -17.24 7.12
CA MET A 319 -12.06 -17.84 7.98
C MET A 319 -11.69 -16.91 9.13
N LYS A 320 -11.13 -17.43 10.21
CA LYS A 320 -10.54 -16.57 11.25
C LYS A 320 -9.30 -15.86 10.68
N ASP A 321 -8.94 -14.71 11.23
CA ASP A 321 -7.84 -13.91 10.69
C ASP A 321 -6.50 -14.67 10.72
N GLU A 322 -6.25 -15.44 11.78
CA GLU A 322 -5.05 -16.28 11.87
C GLU A 322 -4.98 -17.37 10.78
N GLU A 323 -6.12 -18.00 10.47
CA GLU A 323 -6.23 -19.01 9.40
C GLU A 323 -6.03 -18.36 8.04
N PHE A 324 -6.60 -17.18 7.82
CA PHE A 324 -6.42 -16.41 6.59
C PHE A 324 -4.95 -16.01 6.40
N ILE A 325 -4.29 -15.55 7.46
CA ILE A 325 -2.85 -15.22 7.44
C ILE A 325 -2.01 -16.48 7.13
N ASN A 326 -2.37 -17.64 7.68
CA ASN A 326 -1.68 -18.89 7.35
C ASN A 326 -1.77 -19.19 5.85
N LEU A 327 -2.97 -19.09 5.28
CA LEU A 327 -3.22 -19.32 3.86
C LEU A 327 -2.43 -18.34 2.97
N THR A 328 -2.49 -17.03 3.26
CA THR A 328 -1.80 -16.00 2.46
C THR A 328 -0.29 -15.99 2.66
N SER A 329 0.22 -16.61 3.73
CA SER A 329 1.65 -16.80 3.96
C SER A 329 2.23 -17.93 3.11
N GLU A 330 1.40 -18.79 2.51
CA GLU A 330 1.89 -19.79 1.57
C GLU A 330 2.58 -19.12 0.36
N SER A 331 3.52 -19.83 -0.25
CA SER A 331 4.29 -19.28 -1.37
C SER A 331 3.51 -19.31 -2.69
N ARG A 332 2.53 -20.20 -2.85
CA ARG A 332 1.90 -20.51 -4.14
C ARG A 332 0.41 -20.81 -4.04
N ILE A 333 -0.32 -20.49 -5.10
CA ILE A 333 -1.70 -20.95 -5.35
C ILE A 333 -1.74 -22.11 -6.35
N LYS A 334 -2.80 -22.91 -6.29
CA LYS A 334 -2.94 -24.12 -7.11
C LYS A 334 -3.28 -23.84 -8.57
N CYS A 335 -4.07 -22.80 -8.83
CA CYS A 335 -4.55 -22.42 -10.15
C CYS A 335 -4.27 -20.94 -10.38
N VAL A 336 -3.90 -20.56 -11.60
CA VAL A 336 -3.71 -19.17 -12.02
C VAL A 336 -4.55 -18.91 -13.26
N ARG A 337 -5.14 -17.71 -13.34
CA ARG A 337 -5.84 -17.27 -14.54
C ARG A 337 -4.95 -16.35 -15.37
N LEU A 338 -5.06 -16.46 -16.70
CA LEU A 338 -4.43 -15.51 -17.62
C LEU A 338 -5.42 -14.41 -18.00
N LYS A 339 -4.90 -13.22 -18.22
CA LYS A 339 -5.64 -12.09 -18.78
C LYS A 339 -6.09 -12.44 -20.19
N GLU A 340 -7.30 -12.03 -20.53
CA GLU A 340 -7.74 -12.00 -21.92
C GLU A 340 -6.98 -10.90 -22.69
N PRO A 341 -6.75 -11.04 -24.01
CA PRO A 341 -6.05 -10.01 -24.78
C PRO A 341 -6.70 -8.63 -24.69
N SER A 342 -8.03 -8.58 -24.65
CA SER A 342 -8.81 -7.36 -24.39
C SER A 342 -8.39 -6.66 -23.11
N LYS A 343 -8.17 -7.43 -22.03
CA LYS A 343 -7.76 -6.89 -20.73
C LYS A 343 -6.36 -6.29 -20.75
N LEU A 344 -5.43 -6.91 -21.48
CA LEU A 344 -4.10 -6.35 -21.72
C LEU A 344 -4.19 -5.03 -22.50
N GLY A 345 -5.10 -4.98 -23.49
CA GLY A 345 -5.39 -3.76 -24.25
C GLY A 345 -5.95 -2.64 -23.38
N GLU A 346 -6.93 -2.94 -22.51
CA GLU A 346 -7.49 -1.97 -21.55
C GLU A 346 -6.40 -1.39 -20.64
N GLU A 347 -5.55 -2.24 -20.05
CA GLU A 347 -4.46 -1.79 -19.17
C GLU A 347 -3.46 -0.91 -19.92
N PHE A 348 -3.13 -1.25 -21.16
CA PHE A 348 -2.24 -0.47 -22.00
C PHE A 348 -2.84 0.90 -22.35
N VAL A 349 -4.11 0.95 -22.77
CA VAL A 349 -4.83 2.19 -23.06
C VAL A 349 -4.91 3.07 -21.82
N TYR A 350 -5.22 2.47 -20.66
CA TYR A 350 -5.25 3.18 -19.40
C TYR A 350 -3.90 3.83 -19.10
N ALA A 351 -2.80 3.06 -19.17
CA ALA A 351 -1.46 3.58 -18.94
C ALA A 351 -1.13 4.75 -19.89
N MET A 352 -1.40 4.58 -21.18
CA MET A 352 -1.12 5.60 -22.19
C MET A 352 -1.98 6.86 -22.05
N SER A 353 -3.24 6.72 -21.64
CA SER A 353 -4.16 7.85 -21.43
C SER A 353 -3.77 8.73 -20.24
N ASN A 354 -3.00 8.17 -19.30
CA ASN A 354 -2.48 8.89 -18.15
C ASN A 354 -1.11 9.57 -18.41
N PHE A 355 -0.54 9.45 -19.62
CA PHE A 355 0.70 10.16 -19.96
C PHE A 355 0.44 11.65 -20.11
N GLU A 356 1.20 12.46 -19.39
CA GLU A 356 1.26 13.90 -19.64
C GLU A 356 2.04 14.20 -20.92
N GLU A 357 2.01 15.45 -21.39
CA GLU A 357 2.69 15.85 -22.63
C GLU A 357 4.22 15.61 -22.55
N SER A 358 4.81 15.75 -21.38
CA SER A 358 6.22 15.41 -21.13
C SER A 358 6.49 13.91 -21.26
N ASP A 359 5.60 13.07 -20.73
CA ASP A 359 5.74 11.61 -20.75
C ASP A 359 5.61 11.08 -22.17
N LYS A 360 4.66 11.64 -22.95
CA LYS A 360 4.51 11.32 -24.37
C LYS A 360 5.79 11.62 -25.16
N ARG A 361 6.44 12.76 -24.90
CA ARG A 361 7.72 13.10 -25.55
C ARG A 361 8.83 12.14 -25.14
N LEU A 362 8.92 11.79 -23.86
CA LEU A 362 9.91 10.84 -23.36
C LEU A 362 9.72 9.46 -23.97
N TRP A 363 8.48 8.99 -24.06
CA TRP A 363 8.13 7.74 -24.73
C TRP A 363 8.49 7.76 -26.22
N ILE A 364 8.18 8.84 -26.94
CA ILE A 364 8.56 8.98 -28.35
C ILE A 364 10.09 8.88 -28.51
N ASN A 365 10.84 9.59 -27.68
CA ASN A 365 12.31 9.55 -27.72
C ASN A 365 12.84 8.14 -27.41
N PHE A 366 12.25 7.45 -26.43
CA PHE A 366 12.58 6.07 -26.12
C PHE A 366 12.34 5.14 -27.32
N MET A 367 11.18 5.25 -27.97
CA MET A 367 10.86 4.42 -29.14
C MET A 367 11.75 4.70 -30.34
N ILE A 368 12.14 5.98 -30.57
CA ILE A 368 13.15 6.34 -31.58
C ILE A 368 14.49 5.66 -31.25
N SER A 369 14.92 5.73 -29.99
CA SER A 369 16.14 5.07 -29.54
C SER A 369 16.08 3.55 -29.70
N VAL A 370 14.93 2.92 -29.43
CA VAL A 370 14.71 1.48 -29.66
C VAL A 370 14.83 1.15 -31.15
N ARG A 371 14.17 1.91 -32.02
CA ARG A 371 14.26 1.71 -33.48
C ARG A 371 15.69 1.79 -33.98
N ASP A 372 16.44 2.79 -33.51
CA ASP A 372 17.76 3.08 -34.04
C ASP A 372 18.85 2.17 -33.43
N ASN A 373 18.69 1.70 -32.18
CA ASN A 373 19.70 0.92 -31.47
C ASN A 373 19.34 -0.57 -31.26
N GLN A 374 18.06 -0.96 -31.37
CA GLN A 374 17.55 -2.31 -31.08
C GLN A 374 16.51 -2.74 -32.14
N PRO A 375 16.92 -2.93 -33.41
CA PRO A 375 16.00 -3.14 -34.53
C PRO A 375 15.12 -4.40 -34.41
N GLU A 376 15.63 -5.46 -33.78
CA GLU A 376 14.88 -6.71 -33.53
C GLU A 376 13.76 -6.48 -32.52
N PHE A 377 14.03 -5.73 -31.46
CA PHE A 377 13.02 -5.35 -30.49
C PHE A 377 11.99 -4.40 -31.12
N TRP A 378 12.45 -3.44 -31.94
CA TRP A 378 11.56 -2.56 -32.70
C TRP A 378 10.59 -3.35 -33.58
N GLN A 379 11.06 -4.32 -34.36
CA GLN A 379 10.17 -5.18 -35.19
C GLN A 379 9.09 -5.89 -34.36
N ALA A 380 9.41 -6.29 -33.12
CA ALA A 380 8.45 -6.93 -32.24
C ALA A 380 7.40 -5.95 -31.68
N VAL A 381 7.71 -4.66 -31.55
CA VAL A 381 6.85 -3.66 -30.91
C VAL A 381 6.29 -2.60 -31.86
N GLU A 382 6.72 -2.56 -33.13
CA GLU A 382 6.37 -1.50 -34.09
C GLU A 382 4.88 -1.49 -34.46
N GLN A 383 4.14 -2.56 -34.21
CA GLN A 383 2.68 -2.59 -34.40
C GLN A 383 1.92 -2.08 -33.16
N ILE A 384 2.56 -2.17 -31.98
CA ILE A 384 2.04 -1.72 -30.68
C ILE A 384 2.46 -0.27 -30.40
N SER A 385 3.58 0.19 -30.96
CA SER A 385 4.13 1.54 -30.72
C SER A 385 3.42 2.72 -31.43
N PRO A 386 2.74 2.60 -32.59
CA PRO A 386 2.21 3.75 -33.32
C PRO A 386 0.68 3.79 -33.22
N PRO A 387 0.17 4.58 -32.26
CA PRO A 387 -0.46 5.86 -32.62
C PRO A 387 -0.24 6.99 -31.59
N ILE A 388 0.92 7.10 -30.91
CA ILE A 388 1.24 8.30 -30.09
C ILE A 388 1.75 9.47 -30.96
N LEU A 389 2.16 9.17 -32.20
CA LEU A 389 2.71 10.14 -33.15
C LEU A 389 1.65 10.91 -33.95
N TYR A 390 0.38 10.48 -33.95
CA TYR A 390 -0.67 11.09 -34.76
C TYR A 390 -1.88 11.49 -33.92
N LYS A 391 -2.10 12.81 -33.81
CA LYS A 391 -3.23 13.47 -33.14
C LYS A 391 -4.58 13.15 -33.81
N LYS A 392 -5.04 11.91 -33.80
CA LYS A 392 -6.42 11.59 -34.21
C LYS A 392 -7.14 10.75 -33.16
N GLU A 393 -8.34 11.23 -32.89
CA GLU A 393 -9.40 10.64 -32.08
C GLU A 393 -9.69 9.22 -32.60
N ASP A 394 -9.09 8.21 -31.97
CA ASP A 394 -9.70 6.98 -31.44
C ASP A 394 -8.58 5.98 -31.05
N LEU A 395 -7.75 6.37 -30.08
CA LEU A 395 -6.59 5.57 -29.66
C LEU A 395 -7.01 4.27 -28.96
N GLU A 396 -8.12 4.33 -28.24
CA GLU A 396 -8.65 3.21 -27.45
C GLU A 396 -9.14 2.08 -28.37
N GLU A 397 -10.02 2.35 -29.33
CA GLU A 397 -10.53 1.33 -30.26
C GLU A 397 -9.38 0.67 -31.04
N ARG A 398 -8.39 1.47 -31.46
CA ARG A 398 -7.24 0.97 -32.21
C ARG A 398 -6.34 0.06 -31.37
N TYR A 399 -6.03 0.42 -30.13
CA TYR A 399 -5.23 -0.43 -29.26
C TYR A 399 -5.98 -1.69 -28.86
N LEU A 400 -7.26 -1.60 -28.51
CA LEU A 400 -8.08 -2.77 -28.24
C LEU A 400 -8.10 -3.73 -29.45
N THR A 401 -8.19 -3.19 -30.66
CA THR A 401 -8.11 -3.98 -31.90
C THR A 401 -6.74 -4.66 -32.05
N ILE A 402 -5.64 -3.94 -31.81
CA ILE A 402 -4.28 -4.50 -31.88
C ILE A 402 -4.14 -5.65 -30.88
N PHE A 403 -4.49 -5.44 -29.61
CA PHE A 403 -4.37 -6.46 -28.58
C PHE A 403 -5.29 -7.66 -28.81
N ASN A 404 -6.53 -7.44 -29.27
CA ASN A 404 -7.43 -8.53 -29.66
C ASN A 404 -6.94 -9.31 -30.89
N GLY A 405 -6.16 -8.65 -31.77
CA GLY A 405 -5.52 -9.25 -32.93
C GLY A 405 -4.17 -9.91 -32.64
N LEU A 406 -3.61 -9.77 -31.43
CA LEU A 406 -2.46 -10.55 -30.99
C LEU A 406 -2.92 -12.00 -30.89
N SER A 407 -2.58 -12.78 -31.91
CA SER A 407 -2.99 -14.18 -32.01
C SER A 407 -2.64 -14.94 -30.73
N THR A 408 -3.61 -15.70 -30.21
CA THR A 408 -3.36 -16.76 -29.23
C THR A 408 -2.94 -18.09 -29.89
N GLY A 409 -2.50 -18.05 -31.16
CA GLY A 409 -2.03 -19.20 -31.95
C GLY A 409 -1.12 -18.84 -33.12
#